data_AF-A0A8H5YVX3-F1
#
_entry.id   AF-A0A8H5YVX3-F1
#
_cell.length_a   1.000
_cell.length_b   1.000
_cell.length_c   1.000
_cell.angle_alpha   90.00
_cell.angle_beta   90.00
_cell.angle_gamma   90.00
#
_symmetry.space_group_name_H-M   'P 1'
#
loop_
_entity.id
_entity.type
_entity.pdbx_description
1 polymer ?
#
loop_
_entity_poly.entity_id
_entity_poly.type
_entity_poly.pdbx_seq_one_letter_code
_entity_poly.pdbx_strand_id
1 'polypeptide(L)'
;MKVILQRVLSASVTVDKEMISSIGKGVLAFAAVAPGDTEKEADLMAAKVLRMKLWDDEEGGKWKKSVSDIGGEVLCVSQFTLLASTKKGAKPDFHGAANPEEARRLYHYFVQKVRAGYMEERVKDGQFQAMMEVALVNDGPNGAKTE
;
A
#
# COMPACT_ATOMS: atom_id res chain seq x y z
N MET A 1 -3.48 1.93 -11.50
CA MET A 1 -3.08 2.24 -10.12
C MET A 1 -1.77 1.54 -9.87
N LYS A 2 -0.85 2.13 -9.11
CA LYS A 2 0.43 1.49 -8.76
C LYS A 2 0.53 1.32 -7.26
N VAL A 3 0.99 0.14 -6.83
CA VAL A 3 1.22 -0.15 -5.42
C VAL A 3 2.64 -0.71 -5.23
N ILE A 4 3.34 -0.23 -4.21
CA ILE A 4 4.53 -0.89 -3.69
C ILE A 4 4.15 -1.57 -2.38
N LEU A 5 4.39 -2.88 -2.30
CA LEU A 5 4.20 -3.66 -1.10
C LEU A 5 5.54 -3.88 -0.40
N GLN A 6 5.56 -3.56 0.89
CA GLN A 6 6.64 -3.92 1.79
C GLN A 6 6.10 -4.93 2.80
N ARG A 7 6.76 -6.08 2.89
CA ARG A 7 6.52 -7.03 3.99
C ARG A 7 7.11 -6.44 5.27
N VAL A 8 6.34 -6.40 6.36
CA VAL A 8 6.76 -5.73 7.59
C VAL A 8 6.54 -6.58 8.83
N LEU A 9 7.45 -6.45 9.80
CA LEU A 9 7.22 -6.92 11.18
C LEU A 9 6.33 -5.94 11.94
N SER A 10 6.43 -4.66 11.62
CA SER A 10 5.55 -3.59 12.09
C SER A 10 5.65 -2.36 11.18
N ALA A 11 4.61 -1.54 11.15
CA ALA A 11 4.62 -0.23 10.50
C ALA A 11 3.66 0.73 11.19
N SER A 12 3.93 2.03 11.11
CA SER A 12 3.07 3.07 11.68
C SER A 12 3.09 4.36 10.87
N VAL A 13 2.05 5.17 11.07
CA VAL A 13 1.90 6.51 10.50
C VAL A 13 1.74 7.51 11.64
N THR A 14 2.56 8.55 11.61
CA THR A 14 2.49 9.69 12.52
C THR A 14 2.21 10.97 11.74
N VAL A 15 1.29 11.79 12.24
CA VAL A 15 0.94 13.12 11.71
C VAL A 15 1.01 14.09 12.87
N ASP A 16 1.66 15.24 12.70
CA ASP A 16 1.79 16.26 13.75
C ASP A 16 2.28 15.72 15.12
N LYS A 17 3.20 14.74 15.07
CA LYS A 17 3.77 14.00 16.22
C LYS A 17 2.80 13.07 16.95
N GLU A 18 1.59 12.87 16.43
CA GLU A 18 0.62 11.91 16.94
C GLU A 18 0.58 10.66 16.05
N MET A 19 0.72 9.48 16.66
CA MET A 19 0.58 8.22 15.94
C MET A 19 -0.90 7.95 15.68
N ILE A 20 -1.31 8.11 14.42
CA ILE A 20 -2.71 7.93 14.00
C ILE A 20 -3.05 6.49 13.63
N SER A 21 -2.02 5.67 13.35
CA SER A 21 -2.20 4.34 12.78
C SER A 21 -0.96 3.47 12.98
N SER A 22 -1.18 2.19 13.27
CA SER A 22 -0.10 1.20 13.40
C SER A 22 -0.60 -0.21 13.08
N ILE A 23 0.31 -1.02 12.55
CA ILE A 23 0.14 -2.46 12.34
C ILE A 23 1.34 -3.23 12.91
N GLY A 24 1.11 -4.47 13.32
CA GLY A 24 2.12 -5.49 13.55
C GLY A 24 2.54 -6.18 12.25
N LYS A 25 2.72 -7.50 12.31
CA LYS A 25 3.19 -8.29 11.17
C LYS A 25 2.19 -8.21 10.02
N GLY A 26 2.66 -7.86 8.82
CA GLY A 26 1.76 -7.62 7.70
C GLY A 26 2.41 -7.03 6.47
N VAL A 27 1.63 -6.22 5.74
CA VAL A 27 2.12 -5.43 4.60
C VAL A 27 1.85 -3.94 4.78
N LEU A 28 2.83 -3.14 4.41
CA LEU A 28 2.67 -1.71 4.13
C LEU A 28 2.50 -1.53 2.62
N ALA A 29 1.37 -0.96 2.21
CA ALA A 29 0.98 -0.73 0.83
C ALA A 29 1.03 0.77 0.50
N PHE A 30 2.09 1.20 -0.19
CA PHE A 30 2.15 2.55 -0.76
C PHE A 30 1.40 2.58 -2.08
N ALA A 31 0.29 3.31 -2.15
CA ALA A 31 -0.60 3.31 -3.31
C ALA A 31 -0.63 4.67 -4.02
N ALA A 32 -0.54 4.65 -5.34
CA ALA A 32 -0.58 5.83 -6.19
C ALA A 32 -1.63 5.67 -7.30
N VAL A 33 -2.40 6.72 -7.51
CA VAL A 33 -3.44 6.79 -8.53
C VAL A 33 -2.90 7.53 -9.75
N ALA A 34 -2.94 6.89 -10.92
CA ALA A 34 -2.52 7.45 -12.20
C ALA A 34 -3.71 8.04 -12.96
N PRO A 35 -3.48 8.99 -13.89
CA PRO A 35 -4.53 9.47 -14.78
C PRO A 35 -5.17 8.33 -15.56
N GLY A 36 -6.50 8.28 -15.59
CA GLY A 36 -7.27 7.25 -16.29
C GLY A 36 -7.48 5.95 -15.51
N ASP A 37 -6.93 5.84 -14.29
CA ASP A 37 -7.34 4.76 -13.39
C ASP A 37 -8.83 4.84 -13.09
N THR A 38 -9.45 3.67 -12.93
CA THR A 38 -10.86 3.54 -12.58
C THR A 38 -11.03 2.63 -11.37
N GLU A 39 -12.27 2.47 -10.93
CA GLU A 39 -12.63 1.52 -9.87
C GLU A 39 -12.22 0.09 -10.21
N LYS A 40 -12.16 -0.26 -11.51
CA LYS A 40 -11.68 -1.57 -11.96
C LYS A 40 -10.21 -1.80 -11.60
N GLU A 41 -9.34 -0.80 -11.82
CA GLU A 41 -7.92 -0.87 -11.45
C GLU A 41 -7.76 -0.93 -9.93
N ALA A 42 -8.59 -0.20 -9.19
CA ALA A 42 -8.60 -0.24 -7.73
C ALA A 42 -9.05 -1.61 -7.18
N ASP A 43 -10.12 -2.21 -7.73
CA ASP A 43 -10.59 -3.54 -7.37
C ASP A 43 -9.51 -4.61 -7.63
N LEU A 44 -8.86 -4.54 -8.80
CA LEU A 44 -7.79 -5.46 -9.16
C LEU A 44 -6.58 -5.32 -8.22
N MET A 45 -6.18 -4.08 -7.90
CA MET A 45 -5.07 -3.84 -6.98
C MET A 45 -5.40 -4.26 -5.55
N ALA A 46 -6.60 -4.01 -5.05
CA ALA A 46 -7.03 -4.46 -3.72
C ALA A 46 -6.96 -5.98 -3.60
N ALA A 47 -7.47 -6.71 -4.60
CA ALA A 47 -7.36 -8.16 -4.66
C ALA A 47 -5.89 -8.63 -4.73
N LYS A 48 -5.05 -7.91 -5.48
CA LYS A 48 -3.60 -8.22 -5.60
C LYS A 48 -2.88 -8.04 -4.26
N VAL A 49 -3.16 -6.99 -3.49
CA VAL A 49 -2.59 -6.78 -2.14
C VAL A 49 -2.87 -7.97 -1.22
N LEU A 50 -4.12 -8.43 -1.18
CA LEU A 50 -4.53 -9.50 -0.27
C LEU A 50 -4.06 -10.89 -0.70
N ARG A 51 -3.90 -11.12 -2.00
CA ARG A 51 -3.56 -12.43 -2.57
C ARG A 51 -2.07 -12.63 -2.86
N MET A 52 -1.28 -11.55 -2.88
CA MET A 52 0.16 -11.64 -3.15
C MET A 52 0.82 -12.59 -2.14
N LYS A 53 1.52 -13.60 -2.65
CA LYS A 53 2.22 -14.58 -1.82
C LYS A 53 3.59 -14.02 -1.46
N LEU A 54 3.79 -13.64 -0.21
CA LEU A 54 4.99 -12.96 0.31
C LEU A 54 5.65 -13.70 1.48
N TRP A 55 5.03 -14.76 1.99
CA TRP A 55 5.57 -15.58 3.07
C TRP A 55 5.71 -17.04 2.63
N ASP A 56 6.61 -17.75 3.29
CA ASP A 56 6.79 -19.18 3.11
C ASP A 56 5.63 -19.94 3.79
N ASP A 57 5.37 -21.16 3.37
CA ASP A 57 4.46 -22.05 4.09
C ASP A 57 5.17 -22.81 5.22
N GLU A 58 4.39 -23.57 6.00
CA GLU A 58 4.88 -24.36 7.13
C GLU A 58 5.72 -25.56 6.70
N GLU A 59 5.61 -25.98 5.42
CA GLU A 59 6.34 -27.11 4.84
C GLU A 59 7.69 -26.68 4.21
N GLY A 60 8.02 -25.39 4.28
CA GLY A 60 9.26 -24.80 3.75
C GLY A 60 9.19 -24.34 2.30
N GLY A 61 8.00 -24.34 1.70
CA GLY A 61 7.72 -23.81 0.38
C GLY A 61 7.80 -22.28 0.35
N LYS A 62 8.72 -21.74 -0.47
CA LYS A 62 8.91 -20.28 -0.58
C LYS A 62 7.78 -19.58 -1.33
N TRP A 63 7.39 -18.39 -0.88
CA TRP A 63 6.39 -17.53 -1.54
C TRP A 63 5.03 -18.20 -1.75
N LYS A 64 4.46 -18.77 -0.68
CA LYS A 64 3.23 -19.59 -0.72
C LYS A 64 2.05 -19.00 0.03
N LYS A 65 2.30 -18.11 0.99
CA LYS A 65 1.29 -17.52 1.86
C LYS A 65 1.14 -16.02 1.61
N SER A 66 -0.10 -15.52 1.58
CA SER A 66 -0.42 -14.10 1.51
C SER A 66 -0.61 -13.50 2.90
N VAL A 67 -0.85 -12.18 2.96
CA VAL A 67 -1.15 -11.49 4.22
C VAL A 67 -2.40 -12.05 4.87
N SER A 68 -3.40 -12.43 4.06
CA SER A 68 -4.63 -13.05 4.56
C SER A 68 -4.36 -14.46 5.11
N ASP A 69 -3.52 -15.26 4.45
CA ASP A 69 -3.21 -16.63 4.90
C ASP A 69 -2.47 -16.66 6.25
N ILE A 70 -1.63 -15.65 6.53
CA ILE A 70 -0.89 -15.56 7.80
C ILE A 70 -1.65 -14.81 8.90
N GLY A 71 -2.87 -14.35 8.63
CA GLY A 71 -3.61 -13.50 9.56
C GLY A 71 -2.89 -12.18 9.90
N GLY A 72 -2.19 -11.60 8.92
CA GLY A 72 -1.44 -10.36 9.09
C GLY A 72 -2.32 -9.11 9.01
N GLU A 73 -1.69 -7.95 9.08
CA GLU A 73 -2.37 -6.65 8.95
C GLU A 73 -1.95 -5.91 7.67
N VAL A 74 -2.76 -4.96 7.22
CA VAL A 74 -2.49 -4.15 6.04
C VAL A 74 -2.52 -2.68 6.45
N LEU A 75 -1.46 -1.93 6.14
CA LEU A 75 -1.43 -0.48 6.28
C LEU A 75 -1.36 0.15 4.89
N CYS A 76 -2.40 0.86 4.49
CA CYS A 76 -2.44 1.60 3.24
C CYS A 76 -1.94 3.03 3.45
N VAL A 77 -1.07 3.52 2.56
CA VAL A 77 -0.58 4.90 2.58
C VAL A 77 -0.60 5.46 1.16
N SER A 78 -1.21 6.63 0.95
CA SER A 78 -1.20 7.32 -0.33
C SER A 78 0.21 7.84 -0.67
N GLN A 79 0.74 7.52 -1.85
CA GLN A 79 2.12 7.85 -2.25
C GLN A 79 2.21 8.24 -3.74
N PHE A 80 1.78 9.46 -4.09
CA PHE A 80 1.78 9.92 -5.50
C PHE A 80 3.17 9.90 -6.16
N THR A 81 4.25 10.00 -5.38
CA THR A 81 5.62 10.02 -5.89
C THR A 81 6.03 8.72 -6.59
N LEU A 82 5.30 7.61 -6.42
CA LEU A 82 5.51 6.37 -7.18
C LEU A 82 5.29 6.56 -8.69
N LEU A 83 4.57 7.61 -9.08
CA LEU A 83 4.29 7.97 -10.46
C LEU A 83 5.21 9.07 -11.00
N ALA A 84 6.25 9.42 -10.24
CA ALA A 84 7.23 10.40 -10.66
C ALA A 84 8.02 9.92 -11.89
N SER A 85 8.22 10.81 -12.85
CA SER A 85 9.23 10.67 -13.90
C SER A 85 10.54 11.30 -13.44
N THR A 86 11.62 10.53 -13.51
CA THR A 86 12.99 10.96 -13.15
C THR A 86 13.91 11.02 -14.36
N LYS A 87 13.35 11.01 -15.58
CA LYS A 87 14.13 10.95 -16.83
C LYS A 87 14.82 12.26 -17.21
N LYS A 88 14.40 13.41 -16.68
CA LYS A 88 14.91 14.74 -17.05
C LYS A 88 15.49 15.45 -15.82
N GLY A 89 16.80 15.33 -15.63
CA GLY A 89 17.52 16.00 -14.53
C GLY A 89 17.24 15.40 -13.15
N ALA A 90 17.60 16.14 -12.09
CA ALA A 90 17.52 15.66 -10.70
C ALA A 90 16.16 15.93 -10.01
N LYS A 91 15.29 16.76 -10.60
CA LYS A 91 13.97 17.08 -10.04
C LYS A 91 12.91 16.11 -10.59
N PRO A 92 12.18 15.39 -9.74
CA PRO A 92 11.08 14.54 -10.19
C PRO A 92 9.93 15.35 -10.77
N ASP A 93 9.32 14.82 -11.82
CA ASP A 93 8.10 15.34 -12.45
C ASP A 93 6.91 14.44 -12.09
N PHE A 94 5.79 15.02 -11.65
CA PHE A 94 4.65 14.27 -11.12
C PHE A 94 3.40 14.32 -12.02
N HIS A 95 3.52 14.70 -13.29
CA HIS A 95 2.39 14.68 -14.24
C HIS A 95 1.84 13.26 -14.47
N GLY A 96 2.57 12.23 -14.04
CA GLY A 96 2.10 10.84 -14.04
C GLY A 96 1.09 10.48 -12.95
N ALA A 97 0.80 11.38 -12.00
CA ALA A 97 -0.20 11.20 -10.96
C ALA A 97 -1.54 11.83 -11.33
N ALA A 98 -2.64 11.21 -10.89
CA ALA A 98 -3.98 11.77 -11.05
C ALA A 98 -4.14 13.11 -10.29
N ASN A 99 -5.15 13.89 -10.67
CA ASN A 99 -5.48 15.11 -9.93
C ASN A 99 -5.91 14.78 -8.49
N PRO A 100 -5.78 15.71 -7.53
CA PRO A 100 -6.01 15.42 -6.12
C PRO A 100 -7.41 14.91 -5.76
N GLU A 101 -8.46 15.36 -6.46
CA GLU A 101 -9.84 14.94 -6.19
C GLU A 101 -10.06 13.49 -6.60
N GLU A 102 -9.67 13.15 -7.83
CA GLU A 102 -9.80 11.80 -8.36
C GLU A 102 -8.86 10.82 -7.64
N ALA A 103 -7.64 11.26 -7.34
CA ALA A 103 -6.69 10.47 -6.55
C ALA A 103 -7.26 10.13 -5.17
N ARG A 104 -7.90 11.10 -4.49
CA ARG A 104 -8.55 10.89 -3.19
C ARG A 104 -9.69 9.89 -3.30
N ARG A 105 -10.58 10.09 -4.28
CA ARG A 105 -11.75 9.23 -4.51
C ARG A 105 -11.33 7.77 -4.73
N LEU A 106 -10.41 7.54 -5.68
CA LEU A 106 -9.94 6.20 -6.03
C LEU A 106 -9.07 5.56 -4.94
N TYR A 107 -8.27 6.35 -4.22
CA TYR A 107 -7.52 5.83 -3.07
C TYR A 107 -8.45 5.34 -1.96
N HIS A 108 -9.45 6.14 -1.57
CA HIS A 108 -10.41 5.71 -0.55
C HIS A 108 -11.22 4.49 -1.01
N TYR A 109 -11.65 4.46 -2.27
CA TYR A 109 -12.30 3.29 -2.85
C TYR A 109 -11.39 2.05 -2.76
N PHE A 110 -10.11 2.17 -3.12
CA PHE A 110 -9.13 1.09 -2.97
C PHE A 110 -9.03 0.59 -1.52
N VAL A 111 -8.89 1.48 -0.53
CA VAL A 111 -8.82 1.10 0.89
C VAL A 111 -10.11 0.39 1.34
N GLN A 112 -11.27 0.88 0.91
CA GLN A 112 -12.55 0.21 1.17
C GLN A 112 -12.62 -1.20 0.58
N LYS A 113 -12.06 -1.41 -0.62
CA LYS A 113 -12.02 -2.73 -1.25
C LYS A 113 -11.05 -3.69 -0.57
N VAL A 114 -9.93 -3.20 -0.07
CA VAL A 114 -9.03 -4.00 0.77
C VAL A 114 -9.73 -4.42 2.07
N ARG A 115 -10.46 -3.51 2.72
CA ARG A 115 -11.29 -3.81 3.90
C ARG A 115 -12.35 -4.87 3.61
N ALA A 116 -13.16 -4.65 2.57
CA ALA A 116 -14.24 -5.56 2.18
C ALA A 116 -13.75 -6.95 1.74
N GLY A 117 -12.54 -7.02 1.16
CA GLY A 117 -11.92 -8.28 0.74
C GLY A 117 -11.22 -9.05 1.86
N TYR A 118 -11.11 -8.49 3.08
CA TYR A 118 -10.37 -9.10 4.18
C TYR A 118 -11.14 -9.01 5.51
N MET A 119 -10.63 -8.25 6.48
CA MET A 119 -11.23 -7.98 7.78
C MET A 119 -10.99 -6.51 8.07
N GLU A 120 -12.06 -5.74 8.30
CA GLU A 120 -11.98 -4.29 8.39
C GLU A 120 -11.01 -3.83 9.49
N GLU A 121 -11.02 -4.51 10.63
CA GLU A 121 -10.18 -4.22 11.78
C GLU A 121 -8.68 -4.42 11.52
N ARG A 122 -8.32 -5.24 10.52
CA ARG A 122 -6.93 -5.54 10.13
C ARG A 122 -6.39 -4.62 9.04
N VAL A 123 -7.21 -3.73 8.50
CA VAL A 123 -6.82 -2.81 7.42
C VAL A 123 -6.83 -1.38 7.93
N LYS A 124 -5.63 -0.87 8.17
CA LYS A 124 -5.36 0.49 8.61
C LYS A 124 -5.05 1.40 7.42
N ASP A 125 -5.29 2.69 7.62
CA ASP A 125 -5.03 3.74 6.64
C ASP A 125 -4.07 4.77 7.26
N GLY A 126 -3.42 5.54 6.41
CA GLY A 126 -2.81 6.82 6.78
C GLY A 126 -3.83 7.96 6.71
N GLN A 127 -3.32 9.17 6.52
CA GLN A 127 -4.15 10.36 6.33
C GLN A 127 -3.83 10.99 4.96
N PHE A 128 -4.79 10.89 4.03
CA PHE A 128 -4.62 11.41 2.69
C PHE A 128 -4.31 12.91 2.71
N GLN A 129 -3.32 13.34 1.92
CA GLN A 129 -2.82 14.73 1.84
C GLN A 129 -2.19 15.31 3.12
N ALA A 130 -2.03 14.53 4.19
CA ALA A 130 -1.21 14.94 5.31
C ALA A 130 0.28 14.69 5.04
N MET A 131 1.14 15.52 5.65
CA MET A 131 2.56 15.19 5.78
C MET A 131 2.67 14.10 6.84
N MET A 132 3.12 12.92 6.42
CA MET A 132 3.17 11.72 7.25
C MET A 132 4.61 11.30 7.49
N GLU A 133 4.93 10.95 8.73
CA GLU A 133 6.10 10.15 9.07
C GLU A 133 5.69 8.68 9.09
N VAL A 134 6.20 7.90 8.13
CA VAL A 134 5.89 6.46 8.00
C VAL A 134 7.10 5.65 8.48
N ALA A 135 6.95 4.99 9.63
CA ALA A 135 7.95 4.09 10.16
C ALA A 135 7.62 2.65 9.75
N LEU A 136 8.65 1.85 9.43
CA LEU A 136 8.50 0.43 9.18
C LEU A 136 9.72 -0.38 9.63
N VAL A 137 9.47 -1.62 10.04
CA VAL A 137 10.49 -2.66 10.19
C VAL A 137 10.28 -3.66 9.07
N ASN A 138 11.13 -3.58 8.03
CA ASN A 138 11.01 -4.44 6.85
C ASN A 138 11.33 -5.90 7.22
N ASP A 139 10.37 -6.79 6.99
CA ASP A 139 10.54 -8.24 7.12
C ASP A 139 11.10 -8.76 5.78
N GLY A 140 12.42 -8.61 5.58
CA GLY A 140 12.97 -8.76 4.25
C GLY A 140 14.50 -8.77 4.20
N PRO A 141 15.07 -8.55 2.99
CA PRO A 141 14.49 -7.74 1.91
C PRO A 141 13.59 -8.54 0.94
N ASN A 142 12.26 -8.39 1.06
CA ASN A 142 11.25 -9.05 0.21
C ASN A 142 10.21 -8.04 -0.34
N GLY A 143 10.66 -6.88 -0.83
CA GLY A 143 9.78 -5.88 -1.43
C GLY A 143 9.21 -6.33 -2.78
N ALA A 144 7.91 -6.15 -3.01
CA ALA A 144 7.25 -6.46 -4.27
C ALA A 144 6.62 -5.21 -4.87
N LYS A 145 6.93 -4.92 -6.14
CA LYS A 145 6.27 -3.87 -6.92
C LYS A 145 5.12 -4.50 -7.69
N THR A 146 3.91 -3.96 -7.57
CA THR A 146 2.80 -4.37 -8.43
C THR A 146 2.83 -3.53 -9.70
N GLU A 147 2.99 -4.17 -10.85
CA GLU A 147 2.63 -3.59 -12.15
C GLU A 147 1.14 -3.72 -12.42
#